data_AF-I3R0U7-F1
#
_entry.id   AF-I3R0U7-F1
#
_cell.length_a   1.000
_cell.length_b   1.000
_cell.length_c   1.000
_cell.angle_alpha   90.00
_cell.angle_beta   90.00
_cell.angle_gamma   90.00
#
_symmetry.space_group_name_H-M   'P 1'
#
loop_
_entity.id
_entity.type
_entity.pdbx_description
1 polymer ?
#
loop_
_entity_poly.entity_id
_entity_poly.type
_entity_poly.pdbx_seq_one_letter_code
_entity_poly.pdbx_strand_id
1 'polypeptide(L)' 'MSEKTAVEFIEEWQTGAFLIIGSAVAGAVSAAALRPYETLARVLFVFFFGAAFAFMGFSYLLYGR' A
#
# COMPACT_ATOMS: atom_id res chain seq x y z
N MET A 1 20.09 1.20 22.31
CA MET A 1 19.83 0.53 21.01
C MET A 1 20.18 -0.93 21.22
N SER A 2 19.19 -1.79 21.49
CA SER A 2 19.43 -3.25 21.51
C SER A 2 19.89 -3.65 20.11
N GLU A 3 20.93 -4.47 20.01
CA GLU A 3 21.37 -5.01 18.72
C GLU A 3 20.24 -5.84 18.14
N LYS A 4 19.47 -5.25 17.21
CA LYS A 4 18.50 -5.99 16.42
C LYS A 4 19.24 -7.05 15.64
N THR A 5 18.76 -8.28 15.69
CA THR A 5 19.32 -9.34 14.87
C THR A 5 19.08 -9.03 13.39
N ALA A 6 19.90 -9.59 12.50
CA ALA A 6 19.68 -9.43 11.06
C ALA A 6 18.28 -9.89 10.62
N VAL A 7 17.71 -10.88 11.32
CA VAL A 7 16.37 -11.42 11.06
C VAL A 7 15.29 -10.39 11.39
N GLU A 8 15.32 -9.79 12.58
CA GLU A 8 14.35 -8.77 13.00
C GLU A 8 14.35 -7.56 12.06
N PHE A 9 15.53 -7.16 11.57
CA PHE A 9 15.64 -6.10 10.58
C PHE A 9 14.96 -6.46 9.25
N ILE A 10 15.17 -7.69 8.77
CA ILE A 10 14.55 -8.18 7.52
C ILE A 10 13.03 -8.24 7.68
N GLU A 11 12.52 -8.73 8.81
CA GLU A 11 11.08 -8.82 9.06
C GLU A 11 10.41 -7.45 9.08
N GLU A 12 11.04 -6.46 9.72
CA GLU A 12 10.56 -5.07 9.72
C GLU A 12 10.54 -4.49 8.30
N TRP A 13 11.61 -4.72 7.53
CA TRP A 13 11.69 -4.28 6.14
C TRP A 13 10.64 -4.95 5.26
N GLN A 14 10.43 -6.27 5.40
CA GLN A 14 9.42 -7.02 4.65
C GLN A 14 8.00 -6.55 4.95
N THR A 15 7.73 -6.21 6.22
CA THR A 15 6.43 -5.65 6.61
C THR A 15 6.21 -4.29 5.96
N GLY A 16 7.23 -3.42 5.95
CA GLY A 16 7.19 -2.15 5.23
C GLY A 16 7.00 -2.32 3.71
N ALA A 17 7.72 -3.27 3.10
CA ALA A 17 7.59 -3.57 1.68
C ALA A 17 6.20 -4.10 1.33
N PHE A 18 5.63 -4.99 2.16
CA PHE A 18 4.26 -5.49 2.01
C PHE A 18 3.24 -4.35 2.03
N LEU A 19 3.38 -3.40 2.96
CA LEU A 19 2.49 -2.25 3.05
C LEU A 19 2.50 -1.42 1.77
N ILE A 20 3.69 -1.10 1.24
CA ILE A 20 3.81 -0.27 0.04
C ILE A 20 3.29 -1.01 -1.18
N ILE A 21 3.75 -2.25 -1.40
CA ILE A 21 3.38 -3.04 -2.58
C ILE A 21 1.89 -3.38 -2.54
N GLY A 22 1.38 -3.85 -1.40
CA GLY A 22 -0.04 -4.18 -1.24
C GLY A 22 -0.95 -2.98 -1.50
N SER A 23 -0.55 -1.80 -1.01
CA SER A 23 -1.30 -0.55 -1.25
C SER A 23 -1.28 -0.14 -2.71
N ALA A 24 -0.12 -0.22 -3.37
CA ALA A 24 0.00 0.07 -4.79
C ALA A 24 -0.86 -0.88 -5.64
N VAL A 25 -0.88 -2.17 -5.31
CA VAL A 25 -1.74 -3.17 -5.98
C VAL A 25 -3.21 -2.84 -5.78
N ALA A 26 -3.64 -2.51 -4.55
CA ALA A 26 -5.02 -2.12 -4.28
C ALA A 26 -5.44 -0.84 -5.06
N GLY A 27 -4.55 0.15 -5.13
CA GLY A 27 -4.74 1.33 -5.97
C GLY A 27 -4.87 0.97 -7.46
N ALA A 28 -4.01 0.07 -7.96
CA ALA A 28 -4.06 -0.39 -9.35
C ALA A 28 -5.36 -1.14 -9.67
N VAL A 29 -5.81 -2.02 -8.78
CA VAL A 29 -7.10 -2.72 -8.91
C VAL A 29 -8.26 -1.72 -8.91
N SER A 30 -8.21 -0.71 -8.03
CA SER A 30 -9.22 0.34 -7.96
C SER A 30 -9.28 1.16 -9.26
N ALA A 31 -8.13 1.50 -9.82
CA ALA A 31 -8.04 2.21 -11.09
C ALA A 31 -8.48 1.33 -12.28
N ALA A 32 -8.18 0.02 -12.26
CA ALA A 32 -8.60 -0.93 -13.30
C ALA A 32 -10.11 -1.17 -13.33
N ALA A 33 -10.81 -0.91 -12.23
CA ALA A 33 -12.28 -0.97 -12.18
C ALA A 33 -12.96 0.21 -12.91
N LEU A 34 -12.20 1.22 -13.33
CA LEU A 34 -12.71 2.34 -14.11
C LEU A 34 -13.01 1.94 -15.57
N ARG A 35 -13.82 2.75 -16.25
CA ARG A 35 -14.16 2.54 -17.65
C ARG A 35 -12.99 2.88 -18.59
N PRO A 36 -12.94 2.31 -19.81
CA PRO A 36 -11.82 2.50 -20.74
C PRO A 36 -11.58 3.93 -21.24
N TYR A 37 -12.59 4.81 -21.16
CA TYR A 37 -12.55 6.19 -21.72
C TYR A 37 -12.32 7.26 -20.66
N GLU A 38 -11.76 6.90 -19.52
CA GLU A 38 -11.47 7.84 -18.44
C GLU A 38 -10.19 8.64 -18.71
N THR A 39 -10.15 9.87 -18.18
CA THR A 39 -8.96 10.71 -18.31
C THR A 39 -7.84 10.16 -17.43
N LEU A 40 -6.58 10.31 -17.89
CA LEU A 40 -5.41 9.92 -17.11
C LEU A 40 -5.41 10.54 -15.71
N ALA A 41 -5.83 11.81 -15.60
CA ALA A 41 -5.94 12.49 -14.31
C ALA A 41 -6.90 11.77 -13.35
N ARG A 42 -8.05 11.28 -13.84
CA ARG A 42 -9.01 10.54 -13.02
C ARG A 42 -8.49 9.17 -12.62
N VAL A 43 -7.83 8.46 -13.54
CA VAL A 43 -7.19 7.16 -13.29
C VAL A 43 -6.12 7.31 -12.20
N LEU A 44 -5.24 8.30 -12.31
CA LEU A 44 -4.22 8.58 -11.30
C LEU A 44 -4.83 8.98 -9.97
N PHE A 45 -5.87 9.82 -9.98
CA PHE A 45 -6.59 10.20 -8.76
C PHE A 45 -7.12 8.95 -8.03
N VAL A 46 -7.83 8.07 -8.74
CA VAL A 46 -8.39 6.84 -8.14
C VAL A 46 -7.28 5.89 -7.67
N PHE A 47 -6.19 5.76 -8.43
CA PHE A 47 -5.03 4.98 -8.03
C PHE A 47 -4.45 5.47 -6.71
N PHE A 48 -4.09 6.76 -6.62
CA PHE A 48 -3.42 7.30 -5.44
C PHE A 48 -4.34 7.31 -4.21
N PHE A 49 -5.61 7.66 -4.37
CA PHE A 49 -6.57 7.62 -3.26
C PHE A 49 -6.86 6.18 -2.83
N GLY A 50 -7.05 5.25 -3.77
CA GLY A 50 -7.25 3.83 -3.47
C GLY A 50 -6.04 3.23 -2.74
N ALA A 51 -4.83 3.55 -3.19
CA ALA A 51 -3.59 3.14 -2.52
C ALA A 51 -3.46 3.75 -1.13
N ALA A 52 -3.80 5.03 -0.94
CA ALA A 52 -3.76 5.69 0.36
C ALA A 52 -4.74 5.05 1.36
N PHE A 53 -5.98 4.77 0.93
CA PHE A 53 -6.96 4.08 1.79
C PHE A 53 -6.53 2.65 2.11
N ALA A 54 -5.98 1.91 1.15
CA ALA A 54 -5.44 0.58 1.39
C ALA A 54 -4.27 0.61 2.36
N PHE A 55 -3.36 1.59 2.22
CA PHE A 55 -2.25 1.79 3.15
C PHE A 55 -2.74 2.06 4.57
N MET A 56 -3.71 2.96 4.72
CA MET A 56 -4.32 3.24 6.03
C MET A 56 -4.97 1.98 6.61
N GLY A 57 -5.70 1.21 5.80
CA GLY A 57 -6.34 -0.04 6.22
C GLY A 57 -5.34 -1.10 6.66
N PHE A 58 -4.31 -1.38 5.85
CA PHE A 58 -3.27 -2.34 6.19
C PHE A 58 -2.45 -1.88 7.40
N SER A 59 -2.12 -0.59 7.47
CA SER A 59 -1.42 -0.01 8.63
C SER A 59 -2.24 -0.16 9.90
N TYR A 60 -3.54 0.11 9.86
CA TYR A 60 -4.44 -0.11 10.99
C TYR A 60 -4.50 -1.60 11.40
N LEU A 61 -4.59 -2.52 10.45
CA LEU A 61 -4.64 -3.95 10.75
C LEU A 61 -3.32 -4.48 11.35
N LEU A 62 -2.17 -3.96 10.90
CA LEU A 62 -0.86 -4.43 11.35
C LEU A 62 -0.35 -3.72 12.61
N TYR A 63 -0.69 -2.44 12.79
CA TYR A 63 -0.13 -1.60 13.85
C TYR A 63 -1.19 -0.96 14.77
N GLY A 64 -2.48 -1.03 14.45
CA GLY A 64 -3.57 -0.30 15.14
C GLY A 64 -3.97 -0.86 16.52
N ARG A 65 -3.00 -1.33 17.30
CA ARG A 65 -3.17 -1.63 18.72
C ARG A 65 -3.04 -0.38 19.57
#